data_AF-A0A421K9Y0-F1
#
_entry.id   AF-A0A421K9Y0-F1
#
_cell.length_a   1.000
_cell.length_b   1.000
_cell.length_c   1.000
_cell.angle_alpha   90.00
_cell.angle_beta   90.00
_cell.angle_gamma   90.00
#
_symmetry.space_group_name_H-M   'P 1'
#
loop_
_entity.id
_entity.type
_entity.pdbx_description
1 polymer ?
#
loop_
_entity_poly.entity_id
_entity_poly.type
_entity_poly.pdbx_seq_one_letter_code
_entity_poly.pdbx_strand_id
1 'polypeptide(L)'
;MKSILVFGTFDALHPGHRWFLRHAAALGGRLTAVVARDCFVKSWKGQYPVFTEQARMSALRNSGLADQVLLADERIRTYEVLRKIKPDIICLGHDQQALYEDIKSHLNDTRLQEHRPQIIVLQPWRRRRYSSTRIKASKQWGLYALMIFAMAAFGFSWVSGKRLSAAMGPANLAFIRFLCTALACLPLTIFRKRHPHKKLKDGLPWVLMAASCLAVYNLMFFLALRTSLAGKGGLIVTTMNPLFTLLIMSAAAKRPLRCLSIVGAVLGLAAGILLAEPWNYTKGELADPGNLIFMGAALLWSVMTIAARKAQGYMGFTSFMVILYMLASILVLPFALTESGRLNFTGHGMAFWLDMLIISVAVGAYGTGMYFYASKKLGANRGSAFTYLVPASAIIFTWIILGETPRLLTLLGGLLAVIAFVIINFRGEAGD
;
A
#
# COMPACT_ATOMS: atom_id res chain seq x y z
N MET A 1 26.19 33.82 -29.22
CA MET A 1 25.63 32.50 -28.83
C MET A 1 24.21 32.74 -28.33
N LYS A 2 23.23 31.90 -28.71
CA LYS A 2 21.86 32.07 -28.22
C LYS A 2 21.76 31.76 -26.72
N SER A 3 21.01 32.53 -25.95
CA SER A 3 20.73 32.24 -24.54
C SER A 3 19.38 31.52 -24.41
N ILE A 4 19.40 30.34 -23.78
CA ILE A 4 18.21 29.51 -23.63
C ILE A 4 17.84 29.45 -22.16
N LEU A 5 16.57 29.70 -21.85
CA LEU A 5 16.02 29.60 -20.52
C LEU A 5 15.01 28.46 -20.41
N VAL A 6 15.16 27.63 -19.38
CA VAL A 6 14.17 26.60 -19.03
C VAL A 6 13.68 26.78 -17.60
N PHE A 7 12.40 26.50 -17.37
CA PHE A 7 11.80 26.50 -16.04
C PHE A 7 11.40 25.08 -15.63
N GLY A 8 11.62 24.72 -14.38
CA GLY A 8 11.16 23.42 -13.90
C GLY A 8 11.33 23.18 -12.41
N THR A 9 10.59 22.21 -11.90
CA THR A 9 10.85 21.69 -10.55
C THR A 9 12.13 20.86 -10.54
N PHE A 10 12.41 20.06 -11.57
CA PHE A 10 13.59 19.17 -11.64
C PHE A 10 13.75 18.24 -10.42
N ASP A 11 12.63 17.84 -9.81
CA ASP A 11 12.65 16.95 -8.65
C ASP A 11 13.11 15.54 -9.06
N ALA A 12 14.01 14.95 -8.26
CA ALA A 12 14.58 13.62 -8.51
C ALA A 12 15.08 13.39 -9.97
N LEU A 13 15.95 14.28 -10.49
CA LEU A 13 16.47 14.35 -11.87
C LEU A 13 16.45 13.02 -12.67
N HIS A 14 15.31 12.73 -13.29
CA HIS A 14 15.01 11.47 -13.96
C HIS A 14 15.27 11.55 -15.48
N PRO A 15 15.24 10.43 -16.23
CA PRO A 15 15.53 10.42 -17.67
C PRO A 15 14.74 11.43 -18.50
N GLY A 16 13.46 11.67 -18.17
CA GLY A 16 12.65 12.72 -18.81
C GLY A 16 13.24 14.15 -18.70
N HIS A 17 13.68 14.57 -17.51
CA HIS A 17 14.36 15.87 -17.34
C HIS A 17 15.67 15.92 -18.13
N ARG A 18 16.45 14.83 -18.13
CA ARG A 18 17.71 14.77 -18.87
C ARG A 18 17.49 14.88 -20.37
N TRP A 19 16.45 14.23 -20.89
CA TRP A 19 16.07 14.34 -22.28
C TRP A 19 15.66 15.77 -22.62
N PHE A 20 14.78 16.37 -21.81
CA PHE A 20 14.30 17.75 -22.02
C PHE A 20 15.45 18.75 -22.05
N LEU A 21 16.35 18.69 -21.06
CA LEU A 21 17.50 19.60 -20.98
C LEU A 21 18.46 19.43 -22.17
N ARG A 22 18.71 18.20 -22.62
CA ARG A 22 19.53 17.95 -23.81
C ARG A 22 18.91 18.51 -25.08
N HIS A 23 17.59 18.42 -25.22
CA HIS A 23 16.89 18.95 -26.39
C HIS A 23 16.77 20.47 -26.34
N ALA A 24 16.61 21.03 -25.14
CA ALA A 24 16.71 22.47 -24.94
C ALA A 24 18.12 22.96 -25.32
N ALA A 25 19.19 22.34 -24.81
CA ALA A 25 20.56 22.67 -25.15
C ALA A 25 20.85 22.55 -26.67
N ALA A 26 20.23 21.58 -27.35
CA ALA A 26 20.37 21.38 -28.80
C ALA A 26 19.76 22.52 -29.65
N LEU A 27 18.91 23.38 -29.08
CA LEU A 27 18.44 24.61 -29.75
C LEU A 27 19.56 25.66 -29.90
N GLY A 28 20.72 25.40 -29.29
CA GLY A 28 21.99 26.08 -29.50
C GLY A 28 22.32 27.15 -28.46
N GLY A 29 23.61 27.30 -28.15
CA GLY A 29 24.12 28.34 -27.26
C GLY A 29 24.13 27.94 -25.77
N ARG A 30 23.85 28.88 -24.86
CA ARG A 30 24.03 28.72 -23.41
C ARG A 30 22.70 28.44 -22.71
N LEU A 31 22.58 27.29 -22.05
CA LEU A 31 21.37 26.85 -21.35
C LEU A 31 21.40 27.24 -19.86
N THR A 32 20.48 28.10 -19.47
CA THR A 32 20.20 28.45 -18.07
C THR A 32 18.93 27.76 -17.59
N ALA A 33 19.05 27.00 -16.50
CA ALA A 33 17.91 26.33 -15.88
C ALA A 33 17.48 27.03 -14.59
N VAL A 34 16.20 27.39 -14.53
CA VAL A 34 15.56 28.03 -13.37
C VAL A 34 14.79 26.99 -12.58
N VAL A 35 15.24 26.74 -11.35
CA VAL A 35 14.64 25.78 -10.42
C VAL A 35 13.53 26.48 -9.64
N ALA A 36 12.32 25.93 -9.69
CA ALA A 36 11.20 26.44 -8.91
C ALA A 36 11.43 26.29 -7.40
N ARG A 37 11.05 27.31 -6.61
CA ARG A 37 11.14 27.30 -5.15
C ARG A 37 10.20 26.28 -4.52
N ASP A 38 10.59 25.75 -3.36
CA ASP A 38 9.79 24.75 -2.64
C ASP A 38 8.38 25.27 -2.29
N CYS A 39 8.27 26.54 -1.91
CA CYS A 39 6.99 27.20 -1.59
C CYS A 39 6.05 27.29 -2.81
N PHE A 40 6.58 27.54 -4.01
CA PHE A 40 5.78 27.64 -5.23
C PHE A 40 5.31 26.27 -5.71
N VAL A 41 6.16 25.25 -5.55
CA VAL A 41 5.76 23.89 -5.87
C VAL A 41 4.62 23.44 -4.94
N LYS A 42 4.70 23.78 -3.64
CA LYS A 42 3.64 23.49 -2.68
C LYS A 42 2.33 24.20 -3.04
N SER A 43 2.37 25.48 -3.40
CA SER A 43 1.15 26.24 -3.72
C SER A 43 0.43 25.70 -4.95
N TRP A 44 1.16 25.25 -5.99
CA TRP A 44 0.56 24.77 -7.23
C TRP A 44 0.28 23.25 -7.25
N LYS A 45 1.11 22.44 -6.60
CA LYS A 45 0.98 20.96 -6.60
C LYS A 45 0.39 20.38 -5.30
N GLY A 46 0.12 21.22 -4.29
CA GLY A 46 -0.41 20.80 -2.98
C GLY A 46 0.56 20.01 -2.10
N GLN A 47 1.80 19.80 -2.55
CA GLN A 47 2.82 19.01 -1.85
C GLN A 47 4.21 19.59 -2.09
N TYR A 48 5.11 19.41 -1.11
CA TYR A 48 6.51 19.76 -1.28
C TYR A 48 7.22 18.78 -2.24
N PRO A 49 8.26 19.24 -2.96
CA PRO A 49 9.18 18.34 -3.66
C PRO A 49 9.83 17.33 -2.71
N VAL A 50 10.30 16.21 -3.25
CA VAL A 50 11.05 15.19 -2.48
C VAL A 50 12.40 15.74 -2.04
N PHE A 51 13.06 16.51 -2.89
CA PHE A 51 14.35 17.13 -2.61
C PHE A 51 14.22 18.65 -2.46
N THR A 52 14.94 19.21 -1.49
CA THR A 52 14.98 20.66 -1.27
C THR A 52 15.45 21.40 -2.52
N GLU A 53 15.08 22.67 -2.65
CA GLU A 53 15.55 23.50 -3.77
C GLU A 53 17.08 23.52 -3.90
N GLN A 54 17.84 23.55 -2.80
CA GLN A 54 19.31 23.45 -2.83
C GLN A 54 19.78 22.10 -3.37
N ALA A 55 19.16 20.99 -2.96
CA ALA A 55 19.52 19.66 -3.43
C ALA A 55 19.23 19.49 -4.93
N ARG A 56 18.10 20.04 -5.41
CA ARG A 56 17.72 20.03 -6.83
C ARG A 56 18.69 20.87 -7.68
N MET A 57 19.08 22.05 -7.20
CA MET A 57 20.09 22.91 -7.83
C MET A 57 21.43 22.18 -7.94
N SER A 58 21.92 21.57 -6.85
CA SER A 58 23.17 20.82 -6.83
C SER A 58 23.15 19.61 -7.76
N ALA A 59 22.04 18.85 -7.78
CA ALA A 59 21.88 17.72 -8.69
C ALA A 59 21.93 18.16 -10.17
N LEU A 60 21.36 19.32 -10.49
CA LEU A 60 21.37 19.85 -11.84
C LEU A 60 22.76 20.35 -12.24
N ARG A 61 23.47 21.07 -11.37
CA ARG A 61 24.86 21.50 -11.59
C ARG A 61 25.79 20.31 -11.81
N ASN A 62 25.71 19.30 -10.93
CA ASN A 62 26.52 18.08 -11.03
C ASN A 62 26.20 17.23 -12.26
N SER A 63 25.04 17.43 -12.89
CA SER A 63 24.68 16.68 -14.08
C SER A 63 25.39 17.16 -15.36
N GLY A 64 25.92 18.40 -15.36
CA GLY A 64 26.50 19.02 -16.55
C GLY A 64 25.51 19.26 -17.69
N LEU A 65 24.20 19.23 -17.40
CA LEU A 65 23.15 19.36 -18.42
C LEU A 65 22.68 20.80 -18.65
N ALA A 66 23.11 21.75 -17.83
CA ALA A 66 22.83 23.17 -17.96
C ALA A 66 24.10 23.95 -17.61
N ASP A 67 24.40 24.99 -18.40
CA ASP A 67 25.58 25.83 -18.22
C ASP A 67 25.46 26.76 -17.00
N GLN A 68 24.23 27.13 -16.67
CA GLN A 68 23.92 27.93 -15.50
C GLN A 68 22.66 27.40 -14.82
N VAL A 69 22.66 27.40 -13.49
CA VAL A 69 21.53 26.95 -12.69
C VAL A 69 21.20 28.03 -11.65
N LEU A 70 19.97 28.55 -11.74
CA LEU A 70 19.45 29.65 -10.93
C LEU A 70 18.19 29.21 -10.19
N LEU A 71 17.94 29.84 -9.03
CA LEU A 71 16.68 29.67 -8.32
C LEU A 71 15.66 30.68 -8.86
N ALA A 72 14.38 30.30 -8.91
CA ALA A 72 13.30 31.19 -9.30
C ALA A 72 13.19 32.42 -8.36
N ASP A 73 12.53 33.47 -8.84
CA ASP A 73 12.33 34.72 -8.10
C ASP A 73 11.60 34.49 -6.76
N GLU A 74 11.75 35.41 -5.80
CA GLU A 74 11.13 35.28 -4.46
C GLU A 74 9.62 35.47 -4.48
N ARG A 75 9.13 36.25 -5.44
CA ARG A 75 7.70 36.51 -5.66
C ARG A 75 7.25 35.80 -6.93
N ILE A 76 6.08 35.17 -6.87
CA ILE A 76 5.47 34.55 -8.05
C ILE A 76 5.17 35.65 -9.07
N ARG A 77 5.32 35.35 -10.37
CA ARG A 77 4.95 36.22 -11.51
C ARG A 77 5.78 37.50 -11.70
N THR A 78 6.86 37.72 -10.94
CA THR A 78 7.72 38.89 -11.19
C THR A 78 8.61 38.72 -12.40
N TYR A 79 9.04 37.49 -12.71
CA TYR A 79 9.86 37.13 -13.86
C TYR A 79 11.11 38.03 -14.04
N GLU A 80 11.70 38.49 -12.94
CA GLU A 80 12.94 39.28 -12.94
C GLU A 80 14.10 38.52 -13.57
N VAL A 81 14.06 37.19 -13.48
CA VAL A 81 15.01 36.30 -14.14
C VAL A 81 15.07 36.53 -15.66
N LEU A 82 13.95 36.91 -16.30
CA LEU A 82 13.90 37.25 -17.72
C LEU A 82 14.68 38.54 -18.02
N ARG A 83 14.58 39.53 -17.13
CA ARG A 83 15.32 40.80 -17.26
C ARG A 83 16.83 40.62 -17.06
N LYS A 84 17.21 39.73 -16.13
CA LYS A 84 18.62 39.44 -15.79
C LYS A 84 19.32 38.64 -16.90
N ILE A 85 18.63 37.65 -17.48
CA ILE A 85 19.23 36.72 -18.43
C ILE A 85 19.10 37.22 -19.88
N LYS A 86 18.04 37.96 -20.20
CA LYS A 86 17.67 38.34 -21.57
C LYS A 86 17.75 37.14 -22.52
N PRO A 87 16.92 36.10 -22.30
CA PRO A 87 16.98 34.90 -23.12
C PRO A 87 16.53 35.17 -24.56
N ASP A 88 17.21 34.58 -25.54
CA ASP A 88 16.72 34.50 -26.92
C ASP A 88 15.58 33.49 -27.05
N ILE A 89 15.64 32.40 -26.27
CA ILE A 89 14.68 31.30 -26.31
C ILE A 89 14.22 30.95 -24.89
N ILE A 90 12.90 30.87 -24.68
CA ILE A 90 12.32 30.23 -23.50
C ILE A 90 11.81 28.86 -23.93
N CYS A 91 12.45 27.81 -23.44
CA CYS A 91 12.10 26.43 -23.77
C CYS A 91 11.24 25.83 -22.65
N LEU A 92 10.03 25.39 -23.01
CA LEU A 92 9.04 24.83 -22.09
C LEU A 92 8.73 23.37 -22.42
N GLY A 93 8.37 22.61 -21.39
CA GLY A 93 7.80 21.28 -21.55
C GLY A 93 6.35 21.34 -22.02
N HIS A 94 5.91 20.34 -22.78
CA HIS A 94 4.51 20.22 -23.24
C HIS A 94 3.47 20.25 -22.09
N ASP A 95 3.85 19.88 -20.87
CA ASP A 95 2.98 19.88 -19.69
C ASP A 95 2.90 21.25 -18.98
N GLN A 96 3.53 22.30 -19.51
CA GLN A 96 3.66 23.62 -18.88
C GLN A 96 2.73 24.68 -19.51
N GLN A 97 1.52 24.32 -19.95
CA GLN A 97 0.61 25.26 -20.62
C GLN A 97 0.26 26.48 -19.75
N ALA A 98 -0.02 26.28 -18.45
CA ALA A 98 -0.32 27.39 -17.55
C ALA A 98 0.86 28.37 -17.42
N LEU A 99 2.09 27.86 -17.41
CA LEU A 99 3.30 28.69 -17.38
C LEU A 99 3.52 29.40 -18.72
N TYR A 100 3.21 28.74 -19.83
CA TYR A 100 3.23 29.36 -21.17
C TYR A 100 2.31 30.58 -21.22
N GLU A 101 1.05 30.44 -20.80
CA GLU A 101 0.09 31.56 -20.80
C GLU A 101 0.53 32.69 -19.86
N ASP A 102 1.04 32.35 -18.68
CA ASP A 102 1.49 33.32 -17.68
C ASP A 102 2.71 34.13 -18.16
N ILE A 103 3.70 33.47 -18.77
CA ILE A 103 4.86 34.13 -19.38
C ILE A 103 4.42 34.99 -20.57
N LYS A 104 3.55 34.46 -21.44
CA LYS A 104 3.05 35.19 -22.61
C LYS A 104 2.27 36.44 -22.21
N SER A 105 1.43 36.35 -21.18
CA SER A 105 0.72 37.51 -20.61
C SER A 105 1.72 38.53 -20.06
N HIS A 106 2.71 38.09 -19.29
CA HIS A 106 3.73 38.98 -18.73
C HIS A 106 4.52 39.72 -19.82
N LEU A 107 4.93 39.03 -20.88
CA LEU A 107 5.64 39.61 -22.04
C LEU A 107 4.78 40.57 -22.88
N ASN A 108 3.44 40.51 -22.76
CA ASN A 108 2.53 41.42 -23.45
C ASN A 108 2.20 42.66 -22.61
N ASP A 109 2.07 42.47 -21.29
CA ASP A 109 1.76 43.54 -20.32
C ASP A 109 2.99 44.44 -20.09
N THR A 110 4.16 43.84 -19.95
CA THR A 110 5.39 44.63 -19.96
C THR A 110 5.74 45.00 -21.40
N ARG A 111 5.73 46.30 -21.70
CA ARG A 111 6.50 46.91 -22.81
C ARG A 111 8.01 46.69 -22.57
N LEU A 112 8.47 45.44 -22.53
CA LEU A 112 9.88 45.07 -22.57
C LEU A 112 10.38 45.39 -23.98
N GLN A 113 10.66 46.68 -24.17
CA GLN A 113 11.32 47.25 -25.32
C GLN A 113 12.75 46.68 -25.39
N GLU A 114 13.13 46.25 -26.60
CA GLU A 114 14.44 45.77 -27.08
C GLU A 114 14.63 44.26 -27.34
N HIS A 115 14.09 43.32 -26.55
CA HIS A 115 14.34 41.88 -26.80
C HIS A 115 13.14 40.98 -26.45
N ARG A 116 12.52 40.37 -27.48
CA ARG A 116 11.43 39.39 -27.31
C ARG A 116 11.96 37.95 -27.47
N PRO A 117 11.96 37.14 -26.40
CA PRO A 117 12.32 35.73 -26.50
C PRO A 117 11.34 34.95 -27.38
N GLN A 118 11.85 34.01 -28.16
CA GLN A 118 11.04 32.98 -28.80
C GLN A 118 10.65 31.91 -27.77
N ILE A 119 9.36 31.66 -27.59
CA ILE A 119 8.89 30.56 -26.72
C ILE A 119 8.77 29.29 -27.55
N ILE A 120 9.54 28.26 -27.21
CA ILE A 120 9.52 26.95 -27.87
C ILE A 120 9.00 25.91 -26.89
N VAL A 121 7.97 25.17 -27.29
CA VAL A 121 7.45 24.03 -26.51
C VAL A 121 7.99 22.75 -27.12
N LEU A 122 8.82 22.02 -26.37
CA LEU A 122 9.38 20.77 -26.85
C LEU A 122 8.34 19.65 -26.82
N GLN A 123 8.35 18.84 -27.88
CA GLN A 123 7.55 17.62 -27.96
C GLN A 123 7.91 16.66 -26.82
N PRO A 124 6.97 15.89 -26.27
CA PRO A 124 7.25 14.99 -25.17
C PRO A 124 8.11 13.79 -25.61
N TRP A 125 9.13 13.44 -24.83
CA TRP A 125 9.89 12.22 -25.08
C TRP A 125 9.04 10.95 -24.89
N ARG A 126 8.87 10.17 -25.97
CA ARG A 126 8.25 8.83 -25.95
C ARG A 126 6.94 8.77 -25.15
N ARG A 127 5.95 9.60 -25.53
CA ARG A 127 4.59 9.67 -24.94
C ARG A 127 3.91 8.29 -24.75
N ARG A 128 4.17 7.33 -25.66
CA ARG A 128 3.61 5.96 -25.61
C ARG A 128 4.29 5.00 -24.62
N ARG A 129 5.51 5.27 -24.14
CA ARG A 129 6.31 4.31 -23.34
C ARG A 129 6.64 4.79 -21.92
N TYR A 130 6.67 6.11 -21.67
CA TYR A 130 7.08 6.67 -20.38
C TYR A 130 6.21 7.85 -19.88
N SER A 131 4.90 7.82 -20.11
CA SER A 131 3.98 8.65 -19.34
C SER A 131 4.10 8.25 -17.86
N SER A 132 4.39 9.22 -16.98
CA SER A 132 4.43 9.02 -15.53
C SER A 132 3.14 8.38 -15.00
N THR A 133 2.01 8.64 -15.66
CA THR A 133 0.70 8.03 -15.42
C THR A 133 0.66 6.54 -15.79
N ARG A 134 1.19 6.12 -16.95
CA ARG A 134 1.23 4.69 -17.34
C ARG A 134 2.29 3.87 -16.61
N ILE A 135 3.43 4.46 -16.23
CA ILE A 135 4.43 3.79 -15.38
C ILE A 135 3.88 3.58 -13.97
N LYS A 136 3.12 4.55 -13.44
CA LYS A 136 2.40 4.39 -12.18
C LYS A 136 1.32 3.32 -12.31
N ALA A 137 0.53 3.35 -13.39
CA ALA A 137 -0.50 2.36 -13.66
C ALA A 137 0.08 0.93 -13.83
N SER A 138 1.15 0.73 -14.59
CA SER A 138 1.74 -0.61 -14.78
C SER A 138 2.32 -1.18 -13.49
N LYS A 139 2.97 -0.32 -12.67
CA LYS A 139 3.42 -0.71 -11.33
C LYS A 139 2.26 -0.98 -10.37
N GLN A 140 1.12 -0.29 -10.54
CA GLN A 140 -0.09 -0.50 -9.75
C GLN A 140 -0.79 -1.81 -10.15
N TRP A 141 -0.91 -2.12 -11.44
CA TRP A 141 -1.42 -3.42 -11.92
C TRP A 141 -0.54 -4.59 -11.47
N GLY A 142 0.78 -4.44 -11.50
CA GLY A 142 1.70 -5.44 -10.95
C GLY A 142 1.49 -5.67 -9.44
N LEU A 143 1.24 -4.60 -8.68
CA LEU A 143 0.90 -4.71 -7.26
C LEU A 143 -0.44 -5.39 -7.04
N TYR A 144 -1.44 -5.13 -7.88
CA TYR A 144 -2.77 -5.73 -7.78
C TYR A 144 -2.71 -7.23 -8.07
N ALA A 145 -1.97 -7.64 -9.10
CA ALA A 145 -1.74 -9.05 -9.41
C ALA A 145 -1.08 -9.77 -8.22
N LEU A 146 -0.03 -9.20 -7.65
CA LEU A 146 0.63 -9.75 -6.45
C LEU A 146 -0.32 -9.81 -5.24
N MET A 147 -1.22 -8.84 -5.07
CA MET A 147 -2.23 -8.90 -4.03
C MET A 147 -3.26 -10.00 -4.27
N ILE A 148 -3.70 -10.23 -5.51
CA ILE A 148 -4.64 -11.31 -5.83
C ILE A 148 -4.04 -12.66 -5.44
N PHE A 149 -2.77 -12.91 -5.77
CA PHE A 149 -2.05 -14.11 -5.32
C PHE A 149 -1.94 -14.19 -3.79
N ALA A 150 -1.69 -13.07 -3.10
CA ALA A 150 -1.70 -13.02 -1.64
C ALA A 150 -3.08 -13.38 -1.05
N MET A 151 -4.18 -12.92 -1.66
CA MET A 151 -5.54 -13.24 -1.21
C MET A 151 -5.92 -14.68 -1.50
N ALA A 152 -5.40 -15.28 -2.57
CA ALA A 152 -5.52 -16.72 -2.82
C ALA A 152 -4.78 -17.54 -1.74
N ALA A 153 -3.56 -17.14 -1.38
CA ALA A 153 -2.83 -17.76 -0.27
C ALA A 153 -3.60 -17.63 1.07
N PHE A 154 -4.21 -16.46 1.33
CA PHE A 154 -5.08 -16.28 2.49
C PHE A 154 -6.30 -17.21 2.45
N GLY A 155 -6.92 -17.41 1.28
CA GLY A 155 -8.01 -18.37 1.10
C GLY A 155 -7.60 -19.79 1.45
N PHE A 156 -6.45 -20.23 0.95
CA PHE A 156 -5.88 -21.55 1.25
C PHE A 156 -5.56 -21.72 2.75
N SER A 157 -5.18 -20.65 3.45
CA SER A 157 -4.84 -20.68 4.87
C SER A 157 -5.96 -21.18 5.77
N TRP A 158 -7.23 -21.02 5.37
CA TRP A 158 -8.39 -21.54 6.11
C TRP A 158 -8.46 -23.06 6.06
N VAL A 159 -8.15 -23.64 4.89
CA VAL A 159 -8.13 -25.09 4.66
C VAL A 159 -6.98 -25.75 5.43
N SER A 160 -5.75 -25.24 5.26
CA SER A 160 -4.60 -25.72 6.05
C SER A 160 -4.80 -25.47 7.54
N GLY A 161 -5.35 -24.31 7.93
CA GLY A 161 -5.65 -23.98 9.32
C GLY A 161 -6.58 -24.99 9.98
N LYS A 162 -7.65 -25.42 9.27
CA LYS A 162 -8.57 -26.45 9.77
C LYS A 162 -7.87 -27.79 10.01
N ARG A 163 -7.08 -28.29 9.03
CA ARG A 163 -6.30 -29.53 9.18
C ARG A 163 -5.30 -29.46 10.33
N LEU A 164 -4.56 -28.35 10.45
CA LEU A 164 -3.60 -28.13 11.52
C LEU A 164 -4.29 -28.08 12.89
N SER A 165 -5.41 -27.36 13.00
CA SER A 165 -6.16 -27.17 14.26
C SER A 165 -6.72 -28.47 14.85
N ALA A 166 -6.91 -29.50 14.02
CA ALA A 166 -7.33 -30.83 14.44
C ALA A 166 -6.16 -31.65 15.03
N ALA A 167 -4.92 -31.39 14.61
CA ALA A 167 -3.74 -32.15 15.01
C ALA A 167 -3.04 -31.58 16.26
N MET A 168 -3.12 -30.27 16.49
CA MET A 168 -2.36 -29.58 17.55
C MET A 168 -3.17 -28.45 18.18
N GLY A 169 -2.84 -28.11 19.43
CA GLY A 169 -3.43 -27.00 20.17
C GLY A 169 -3.24 -25.63 19.49
N PRO A 170 -4.21 -24.71 19.60
CA PRO A 170 -4.13 -23.35 19.05
C PRO A 170 -2.85 -22.59 19.37
N ALA A 171 -2.38 -22.66 20.63
CA ALA A 171 -1.22 -21.87 21.06
C ALA A 171 0.08 -22.44 20.50
N ASN A 172 0.25 -23.75 20.50
CA ASN A 172 1.42 -24.40 19.88
C ASN A 172 1.47 -24.15 18.36
N LEU A 173 0.34 -24.26 17.67
CA LEU A 173 0.27 -23.97 16.23
C LEU A 173 0.66 -22.53 15.92
N ALA A 174 0.12 -21.57 16.67
CA ALA A 174 0.46 -20.17 16.50
C ALA A 174 1.95 -19.90 16.76
N PHE A 175 2.51 -20.50 17.82
CA PHE A 175 3.94 -20.39 18.14
C PHE A 175 4.83 -20.89 16.98
N ILE A 176 4.64 -22.14 16.55
CA ILE A 176 5.43 -22.76 15.48
C ILE A 176 5.27 -21.95 14.19
N ARG A 177 4.03 -21.58 13.84
CA ARG A 177 3.73 -20.79 12.64
C ARG A 177 4.50 -19.47 12.65
N PHE A 178 4.46 -18.72 13.75
CA PHE A 178 5.12 -17.42 13.85
C PHE A 178 6.64 -17.53 13.81
N LEU A 179 7.20 -18.50 14.51
CA LEU A 179 8.64 -18.77 14.47
C LEU A 179 9.09 -19.12 13.05
N CYS A 180 8.43 -20.07 12.39
CA CYS A 180 8.71 -20.43 11.00
C CYS A 180 8.55 -19.24 10.04
N THR A 181 7.56 -18.37 10.26
CA THR A 181 7.36 -17.17 9.42
C THR A 181 8.47 -16.14 9.64
N ALA A 182 8.90 -15.93 10.88
CA ALA A 182 10.02 -15.05 11.21
C ALA A 182 11.31 -15.54 10.53
N LEU A 183 11.59 -16.85 10.64
CA LEU A 183 12.73 -17.49 9.98
C LEU A 183 12.67 -17.36 8.46
N ALA A 184 11.50 -17.58 7.85
CA ALA A 184 11.30 -17.39 6.41
C ALA A 184 11.53 -15.93 5.95
N CYS A 185 11.27 -14.95 6.82
CA CYS A 185 11.51 -13.54 6.54
C CYS A 185 12.98 -13.09 6.72
N LEU A 186 13.79 -13.83 7.49
CA LEU A 186 15.19 -13.45 7.79
C LEU A 186 16.07 -13.29 6.54
N PRO A 187 16.10 -14.23 5.57
CA PRO A 187 16.93 -14.09 4.37
C PRO A 187 16.67 -12.78 3.62
N LEU A 188 15.39 -12.37 3.53
CA LEU A 188 14.98 -11.13 2.86
C LEU A 188 15.53 -9.86 3.54
N THR A 189 15.87 -9.93 4.83
CA THR A 189 16.51 -8.82 5.55
C THR A 189 18.02 -8.77 5.36
N ILE A 190 18.67 -9.92 5.19
CA ILE A 190 20.14 -10.04 5.09
C ILE A 190 20.61 -9.67 3.68
N PHE A 191 19.92 -10.13 2.64
CA PHE A 191 20.31 -9.88 1.24
C PHE A 191 20.05 -8.45 0.75
N ARG A 192 19.31 -7.64 1.51
CA ARG A 192 18.92 -6.29 1.12
C ARG A 192 19.79 -5.26 1.86
N LYS A 193 20.84 -4.75 1.20
CA LYS A 193 21.72 -3.69 1.74
C LYS A 193 20.88 -2.55 2.34
N ARG A 194 21.07 -2.31 3.63
CA ARG A 194 20.21 -1.46 4.49
C ARG A 194 20.33 0.02 4.15
N HIS A 195 19.21 0.74 4.20
CA HIS A 195 19.20 2.11 4.71
C HIS A 195 18.85 2.05 6.21
N PRO A 196 19.70 2.53 7.12
CA PRO A 196 19.39 2.53 8.55
C PRO A 196 18.27 3.54 8.82
N HIS A 197 17.10 3.04 9.22
CA HIS A 197 16.08 3.92 9.79
C HIS A 197 16.49 4.29 11.22
N LYS A 198 16.83 5.58 11.41
CA LYS A 198 17.41 6.12 12.65
C LYS A 198 16.45 6.18 13.85
N LYS A 199 15.22 5.67 13.74
CA LYS A 199 14.14 5.82 14.75
C LYS A 199 13.43 4.50 15.10
N LEU A 200 14.18 3.41 15.28
CA LEU A 200 13.60 2.10 15.62
C LEU A 200 12.81 2.14 16.94
N LYS A 201 13.28 2.92 17.93
CA LYS A 201 12.63 3.09 19.24
C LYS A 201 11.21 3.68 19.12
N ASP A 202 11.03 4.69 18.26
CA ASP A 202 9.73 5.33 18.03
C ASP A 202 8.73 4.38 17.32
N GLY A 203 9.25 3.40 16.58
CA GLY A 203 8.43 2.38 15.92
C GLY A 203 8.05 1.19 16.82
N LEU A 204 8.76 0.97 17.92
CA LEU A 204 8.59 -0.23 18.76
C LEU A 204 7.18 -0.36 19.38
N PRO A 205 6.54 0.70 19.92
CA PRO A 205 5.18 0.58 20.45
C PRO A 205 4.17 0.14 19.39
N TRP A 206 4.32 0.62 18.15
CA TRP A 206 3.43 0.25 17.05
C TRP A 206 3.62 -1.20 16.62
N VAL A 207 4.86 -1.71 16.62
CA VAL A 207 5.11 -3.14 16.32
C VAL A 207 4.63 -4.02 17.45
N LEU A 208 4.83 -3.62 18.71
CA LEU A 208 4.34 -4.36 19.85
C LEU A 208 2.81 -4.48 19.81
N MET A 209 2.11 -3.38 19.57
CA MET A 209 0.65 -3.38 19.39
C MET A 209 0.22 -4.30 18.23
N ALA A 210 0.93 -4.24 17.10
CA ALA A 210 0.66 -5.12 15.96
C ALA A 210 0.90 -6.61 16.30
N ALA A 211 1.98 -6.93 17.02
CA ALA A 211 2.33 -8.28 17.44
C ALA A 211 1.34 -8.85 18.46
N SER A 212 0.90 -8.03 19.43
CA SER A 212 -0.14 -8.40 20.39
C SER A 212 -1.47 -8.67 19.68
N CYS A 213 -1.86 -7.80 18.75
CA CYS A 213 -3.06 -8.03 17.94
C CYS A 213 -2.94 -9.31 17.12
N LEU A 214 -1.77 -9.57 16.51
CA LEU A 214 -1.52 -10.79 15.73
C LEU A 214 -1.58 -12.07 16.58
N ALA A 215 -1.04 -12.02 17.79
CA ALA A 215 -1.03 -13.13 18.75
C ALA A 215 -2.45 -13.47 19.20
N VAL A 216 -3.19 -12.48 19.72
CA VAL A 216 -4.59 -12.68 20.18
C VAL A 216 -5.48 -13.11 19.01
N TYR A 217 -5.30 -12.50 17.83
CA TYR A 217 -6.01 -12.89 16.62
C TYR A 217 -5.80 -14.37 16.27
N ASN A 218 -4.57 -14.88 16.29
CA ASN A 218 -4.32 -16.28 15.93
C ASN A 218 -4.86 -17.26 16.96
N LEU A 219 -4.78 -16.94 18.26
CA LEU A 219 -5.38 -17.76 19.31
C LEU A 219 -6.90 -17.86 19.11
N MET A 220 -7.57 -16.73 18.89
CA MET A 220 -9.00 -16.67 18.57
C MET A 220 -9.33 -17.43 17.28
N PHE A 221 -8.52 -17.26 16.23
CA PHE A 221 -8.70 -17.92 14.94
C PHE A 221 -8.66 -19.44 15.05
N PHE A 222 -7.62 -20.01 15.67
CA PHE A 222 -7.51 -21.46 15.81
C PHE A 222 -8.54 -22.04 16.78
N LEU A 223 -8.90 -21.31 17.84
CA LEU A 223 -9.99 -21.69 18.74
C LEU A 223 -11.33 -21.78 17.99
N ALA A 224 -11.68 -20.76 17.22
CA ALA A 224 -12.91 -20.72 16.45
C ALA A 224 -12.95 -21.77 15.32
N LEU A 225 -11.80 -22.10 14.72
CA LEU A 225 -11.72 -23.17 13.71
C LEU A 225 -11.96 -24.57 14.29
N ARG A 226 -11.79 -24.79 15.60
CA ARG A 226 -12.14 -26.07 16.22
C ARG A 226 -13.65 -26.26 16.32
N THR A 227 -14.38 -25.19 16.62
CA THR A 227 -15.83 -25.24 16.88
C THR A 227 -16.68 -24.83 15.67
N SER A 228 -16.08 -24.25 14.62
CA SER A 228 -16.81 -23.72 13.46
C SER A 228 -16.26 -24.20 12.11
N LEU A 229 -17.01 -23.91 11.03
CA LEU A 229 -16.62 -24.22 9.66
C LEU A 229 -15.57 -23.22 9.15
N ALA A 230 -14.56 -23.72 8.42
CA ALA A 230 -13.47 -22.89 7.90
C ALA A 230 -13.96 -21.87 6.88
N GLY A 231 -14.88 -22.26 5.98
CA GLY A 231 -15.49 -21.37 5.01
C GLY A 231 -16.27 -20.21 5.65
N LYS A 232 -16.98 -20.47 6.77
CA LYS A 232 -17.77 -19.46 7.50
C LYS A 232 -16.86 -18.43 8.19
N GLY A 233 -15.84 -18.88 8.91
CA GLY A 233 -14.85 -17.99 9.53
C GLY A 233 -14.08 -17.16 8.50
N GLY A 234 -13.69 -17.79 7.39
CA GLY A 234 -12.98 -17.15 6.30
C GLY A 234 -13.70 -16.01 5.65
N LEU A 235 -15.01 -16.01 5.79
CA LEU A 235 -15.89 -15.04 5.20
C LEU A 235 -16.26 -13.92 6.17
N ILE A 236 -16.64 -14.24 7.41
CA ILE A 236 -16.94 -13.23 8.43
C ILE A 236 -15.71 -12.35 8.68
N VAL A 237 -14.54 -12.95 8.91
CA VAL A 237 -13.33 -12.20 9.27
C VAL A 237 -12.91 -11.24 8.15
N THR A 238 -12.96 -11.72 6.90
CA THR A 238 -12.42 -10.98 5.75
C THR A 238 -13.40 -9.96 5.17
N THR A 239 -14.71 -10.16 5.35
CA THR A 239 -15.71 -9.14 4.96
C THR A 239 -15.89 -8.04 5.99
N MET A 240 -15.72 -8.35 7.29
CA MET A 240 -15.80 -7.36 8.37
C MET A 240 -14.53 -6.52 8.52
N ASN A 241 -13.37 -7.05 8.15
CA ASN A 241 -12.10 -6.34 8.28
C ASN A 241 -12.06 -4.98 7.53
N PRO A 242 -12.47 -4.85 6.25
CA PRO A 242 -12.51 -3.55 5.59
C PRO A 242 -13.49 -2.57 6.24
N LEU A 243 -14.62 -3.05 6.76
CA LEU A 243 -15.59 -2.24 7.49
C LEU A 243 -14.99 -1.67 8.78
N PHE A 244 -14.42 -2.51 9.65
CA PHE A 244 -13.76 -2.05 10.87
C PHE A 244 -12.57 -1.14 10.56
N THR A 245 -11.78 -1.46 9.53
CA THR A 245 -10.70 -0.59 9.06
C THR A 245 -11.23 0.78 8.64
N LEU A 246 -12.35 0.85 7.90
CA LEU A 246 -12.99 2.09 7.50
C LEU A 246 -13.49 2.89 8.72
N LEU A 247 -14.15 2.23 9.68
CA LEU A 247 -14.68 2.87 10.89
C LEU A 247 -13.56 3.48 11.75
N ILE A 248 -12.50 2.71 12.02
CA ILE A 248 -11.36 3.19 12.80
C ILE A 248 -10.67 4.36 12.06
N MET A 249 -10.50 4.24 10.74
CA MET A 249 -9.92 5.30 9.92
C MET A 249 -10.80 6.56 9.89
N SER A 250 -12.13 6.41 9.87
CA SER A 250 -13.09 7.52 9.91
C SER A 250 -13.01 8.27 11.23
N ALA A 251 -13.01 7.54 12.35
CA ALA A 251 -12.93 8.13 13.68
C ALA A 251 -11.59 8.86 13.88
N ALA A 252 -10.52 8.37 13.26
CA ALA A 252 -9.20 9.00 13.30
C ALA A 252 -9.01 10.14 12.28
N ALA A 253 -9.83 10.21 11.23
CA ALA A 253 -9.68 11.17 10.15
C ALA A 253 -10.48 12.45 10.41
N LYS A 254 -9.82 13.61 10.31
CA LYS A 254 -10.48 14.93 10.33
C LYS A 254 -11.18 15.30 9.01
N ARG A 255 -11.28 14.37 8.06
CA ARG A 255 -11.84 14.62 6.71
C ARG A 255 -13.01 13.66 6.45
N PRO A 256 -14.06 14.11 5.74
CA PRO A 256 -15.20 13.26 5.43
C PRO A 256 -14.79 12.08 4.56
N LEU A 257 -15.37 10.91 4.85
CA LEU A 257 -15.18 9.70 4.05
C LEU A 257 -15.85 9.85 2.68
N ARG A 258 -15.23 9.27 1.66
CA ARG A 258 -15.83 9.22 0.31
C ARG A 258 -17.04 8.29 0.31
N CYS A 259 -18.15 8.74 -0.29
CA CYS A 259 -19.41 7.98 -0.37
C CYS A 259 -19.22 6.57 -0.95
N LEU A 260 -18.35 6.41 -1.97
CA LEU A 260 -18.03 5.10 -2.56
C LEU A 260 -17.42 4.09 -1.57
N SER A 261 -16.63 4.57 -0.61
CA SER A 261 -16.06 3.71 0.45
C SER A 261 -17.13 3.24 1.42
N ILE A 262 -18.13 4.09 1.70
CA ILE A 262 -19.26 3.76 2.56
C ILE A 262 -20.14 2.73 1.86
N VAL A 263 -20.49 2.94 0.58
CA VAL A 263 -21.25 1.97 -0.22
C VAL A 263 -20.56 0.62 -0.27
N GLY A 264 -19.25 0.59 -0.54
CA GLY A 264 -18.47 -0.66 -0.53
C GLY A 264 -18.47 -1.37 0.83
N ALA A 265 -18.36 -0.62 1.92
CA ALA A 265 -18.40 -1.17 3.27
C ALA A 265 -19.80 -1.69 3.65
N VAL A 266 -20.88 -1.01 3.24
CA VAL A 266 -22.26 -1.46 3.43
C VAL A 266 -22.53 -2.74 2.65
N LEU A 267 -22.06 -2.83 1.40
CA LEU A 267 -22.15 -4.07 0.61
C LEU A 267 -21.36 -5.22 1.25
N GLY A 268 -20.17 -4.93 1.79
CA GLY A 268 -19.38 -5.91 2.54
C GLY A 268 -20.06 -6.36 3.85
N LEU A 269 -20.74 -5.45 4.54
CA LEU A 269 -21.55 -5.76 5.73
C LEU A 269 -22.75 -6.63 5.36
N ALA A 270 -23.48 -6.27 4.30
CA ALA A 270 -24.59 -7.06 3.79
C ALA A 270 -24.14 -8.47 3.38
N ALA A 271 -22.98 -8.59 2.72
CA ALA A 271 -22.36 -9.88 2.46
C ALA A 271 -22.08 -10.64 3.76
N GLY A 272 -21.40 -10.05 4.74
CA GLY A 272 -21.14 -10.69 6.04
C GLY A 272 -22.41 -11.18 6.75
N ILE A 273 -23.47 -10.37 6.76
CA ILE A 273 -24.78 -10.71 7.34
C ILE A 273 -25.44 -11.86 6.56
N LEU A 274 -25.44 -11.81 5.23
CA LEU A 274 -26.01 -12.87 4.39
C LEU A 274 -25.40 -14.24 4.66
N LEU A 275 -24.14 -14.22 5.07
CA LEU A 275 -23.28 -15.37 5.17
C LEU A 275 -23.15 -15.91 6.60
N ALA A 276 -23.42 -15.06 7.59
CA ALA A 276 -23.67 -15.51 8.94
C ALA A 276 -24.96 -16.36 9.02
N GLU A 277 -25.87 -16.22 8.04
CA GLU A 277 -27.21 -16.82 7.99
C GLU A 277 -27.99 -16.60 9.31
N PRO A 278 -28.15 -15.34 9.78
CA PRO A 278 -28.72 -15.07 11.09
C PRO A 278 -30.17 -15.56 11.25
N TRP A 279 -30.88 -15.77 10.13
CA TRP A 279 -32.25 -16.28 10.04
C TRP A 279 -32.38 -17.79 10.23
N ASN A 280 -31.31 -18.56 10.07
CA ASN A 280 -31.32 -20.00 10.35
C ASN A 280 -31.08 -20.30 11.83
N TYR A 281 -30.83 -19.27 12.65
CA TYR A 281 -30.68 -19.40 14.08
C TYR A 281 -32.03 -19.22 14.79
N THR A 282 -32.32 -20.15 15.69
CA THR A 282 -33.40 -19.99 16.66
C THR A 282 -33.02 -18.86 17.61
N LYS A 283 -33.99 -18.11 18.18
CA LYS A 283 -33.74 -17.01 19.13
C LYS A 283 -32.79 -17.48 20.25
N GLY A 284 -31.51 -17.10 20.17
CA GLY A 284 -30.43 -17.52 21.08
C GLY A 284 -29.12 -17.93 20.40
N GLU A 285 -29.16 -18.45 19.16
CA GLU A 285 -27.95 -18.98 18.47
C GLU A 285 -27.18 -17.93 17.64
N LEU A 286 -27.75 -16.72 17.45
CA LEU A 286 -27.01 -15.55 16.95
C LEU A 286 -25.81 -15.20 17.85
N ALA A 287 -25.86 -15.61 19.12
CA ALA A 287 -24.78 -15.52 20.10
C ALA A 287 -23.89 -16.78 20.12
N ASP A 288 -23.84 -17.58 19.04
CA ASP A 288 -22.85 -18.64 18.89
C ASP A 288 -21.45 -18.05 19.18
N PRO A 289 -20.75 -18.52 20.24
CA PRO A 289 -19.47 -17.97 20.65
C PRO A 289 -18.47 -17.90 19.49
N GLY A 290 -18.52 -18.83 18.54
CA GLY A 290 -17.64 -18.84 17.37
C GLY A 290 -17.79 -17.60 16.48
N ASN A 291 -19.01 -17.12 16.26
CA ASN A 291 -19.27 -15.94 15.42
C ASN A 291 -18.71 -14.66 16.07
N LEU A 292 -18.94 -14.50 17.38
CA LEU A 292 -18.41 -13.36 18.15
C LEU A 292 -16.88 -13.35 18.18
N ILE A 293 -16.27 -14.54 18.28
CA ILE A 293 -14.82 -14.69 18.19
C ILE A 293 -14.31 -14.25 16.81
N PHE A 294 -14.97 -14.63 15.71
CA PHE A 294 -14.58 -14.16 14.36
C PHE A 294 -14.72 -12.65 14.18
N MET A 295 -15.77 -12.02 14.74
CA MET A 295 -15.92 -10.56 14.69
C MET A 295 -14.81 -9.87 15.47
N GLY A 296 -14.46 -10.36 16.67
CA GLY A 296 -13.32 -9.88 17.45
C GLY A 296 -12.00 -10.04 16.70
N ALA A 297 -11.81 -11.16 16.01
CA ALA A 297 -10.65 -11.42 15.17
C ALA A 297 -10.55 -10.41 14.00
N ALA A 298 -11.66 -10.07 13.34
CA ALA A 298 -11.68 -9.06 12.28
C ALA A 298 -11.29 -7.66 12.78
N LEU A 299 -11.75 -7.30 13.99
CA LEU A 299 -11.39 -6.04 14.64
C LEU A 299 -9.89 -5.99 14.97
N LEU A 300 -9.34 -7.05 15.57
CA LEU A 300 -7.91 -7.16 15.87
C LEU A 300 -7.06 -7.06 14.60
N TRP A 301 -7.48 -7.67 13.49
CA TRP A 301 -6.79 -7.55 12.21
C TRP A 301 -6.79 -6.12 11.67
N SER A 302 -7.89 -5.39 11.86
CA SER A 302 -8.02 -3.99 11.45
C SER A 302 -7.08 -3.09 12.25
N VAL A 303 -7.06 -3.25 13.58
CA VAL A 303 -6.13 -2.55 14.47
C VAL A 303 -4.68 -2.87 14.12
N MET A 304 -4.36 -4.15 13.92
CA MET A 304 -3.04 -4.60 13.48
C MET A 304 -2.63 -3.95 12.16
N THR A 305 -3.54 -3.85 11.18
CA THR A 305 -3.25 -3.24 9.88
C THR A 305 -2.84 -1.77 10.04
N ILE A 306 -3.53 -1.03 10.91
CA ILE A 306 -3.22 0.38 11.17
C ILE A 306 -1.89 0.52 11.94
N ALA A 307 -1.67 -0.33 12.95
CA ALA A 307 -0.44 -0.40 13.72
C ALA A 307 0.78 -0.68 12.82
N ALA A 308 0.66 -1.69 11.96
CA ALA A 308 1.67 -2.10 11.00
C ALA A 308 2.06 -0.96 10.06
N ARG A 309 1.07 -0.21 9.53
CA ARG A 309 1.33 0.95 8.67
C ARG A 309 2.12 2.04 9.40
N LYS A 310 1.76 2.35 10.65
CA LYS A 310 2.49 3.33 11.47
C LYS A 310 3.91 2.86 11.78
N ALA A 311 4.08 1.61 12.21
CA ALA A 311 5.39 1.01 12.46
C ALA A 311 6.32 1.09 11.25
N GLN A 312 5.82 0.75 10.05
CA GLN A 312 6.57 0.82 8.80
C GLN A 312 6.95 2.25 8.38
N GLY A 313 6.43 3.30 9.04
CA GLY A 313 6.93 4.66 8.90
C GLY A 313 8.30 4.88 9.56
N TYR A 314 8.58 4.11 10.62
CA TYR A 314 9.79 4.23 11.44
C TYR A 314 10.84 3.17 11.17
N MET A 315 10.47 2.06 10.52
CA MET A 315 11.38 0.96 10.21
C MET A 315 11.15 0.35 8.82
N GLY A 316 12.17 -0.34 8.31
CA GLY A 316 12.10 -0.98 7.00
C GLY A 316 11.06 -2.10 6.99
N PHE A 317 10.41 -2.32 5.84
CA PHE A 317 9.36 -3.33 5.68
C PHE A 317 9.80 -4.74 6.07
N THR A 318 10.98 -5.18 5.63
CA THR A 318 11.50 -6.52 5.93
C THR A 318 11.86 -6.67 7.41
N SER A 319 12.46 -5.64 8.02
CA SER A 319 12.72 -5.61 9.46
C SER A 319 11.44 -5.64 10.28
N PHE A 320 10.42 -4.87 9.87
CA PHE A 320 9.10 -4.89 10.49
C PHE A 320 8.51 -6.31 10.52
N MET A 321 8.54 -7.03 9.40
CA MET A 321 7.99 -8.39 9.32
C MET A 321 8.70 -9.36 10.28
N VAL A 322 10.04 -9.33 10.32
CA VAL A 322 10.81 -10.19 11.23
C VAL A 322 10.50 -9.85 12.69
N ILE A 323 10.54 -8.57 13.07
CA ILE A 323 10.26 -8.15 14.45
C ILE A 323 8.82 -8.47 14.85
N LEU A 324 7.85 -8.25 13.96
CA LEU A 324 6.43 -8.55 14.19
C LEU A 324 6.24 -10.03 14.56
N TYR A 325 6.74 -10.95 13.73
CA TYR A 325 6.54 -12.38 13.96
C TYR A 325 7.39 -12.92 15.10
N MET A 326 8.60 -12.39 15.32
CA MET A 326 9.40 -12.75 16.50
C MET A 326 8.71 -12.34 17.80
N LEU A 327 8.21 -11.09 17.88
CA LEU A 327 7.47 -10.64 19.06
C LEU A 327 6.17 -11.42 19.24
N ALA A 328 5.43 -11.70 18.17
CA ALA A 328 4.21 -12.51 18.26
C ALA A 328 4.51 -13.94 18.74
N SER A 329 5.62 -14.55 18.30
CA SER A 329 6.08 -15.85 18.77
C SER A 329 6.41 -15.82 20.27
N ILE A 330 7.10 -14.78 20.75
CA ILE A 330 7.41 -14.61 22.18
C ILE A 330 6.13 -14.43 23.01
N LEU A 331 5.18 -13.63 22.52
CA LEU A 331 3.92 -13.38 23.23
C LEU A 331 3.04 -14.63 23.35
N VAL A 332 3.08 -15.53 22.36
CA VAL A 332 2.30 -16.79 22.39
C VAL A 332 3.01 -17.90 23.16
N LEU A 333 4.33 -17.85 23.31
CA LEU A 333 5.12 -18.91 23.94
C LEU A 333 4.62 -19.34 25.33
N PRO A 334 4.28 -18.43 26.28
CA PRO A 334 3.74 -18.85 27.58
C PRO A 334 2.46 -19.68 27.43
N PHE A 335 1.56 -19.28 26.53
CA PHE A 335 0.31 -20.00 26.27
C PHE A 335 0.56 -21.38 25.65
N ALA A 336 1.54 -21.49 24.75
CA ALA A 336 1.92 -22.77 24.14
C ALA A 336 2.49 -23.74 25.19
N LEU A 337 3.32 -23.25 26.12
CA LEU A 337 3.88 -24.05 27.21
C LEU A 337 2.80 -24.50 28.21
N THR A 338 1.82 -23.65 28.52
CA THR A 338 0.71 -24.04 29.42
C THR A 338 -0.28 -25.02 28.78
N GLU A 339 -0.46 -24.97 27.46
CA GLU A 339 -1.45 -25.77 26.75
C GLU A 339 -1.08 -27.26 26.70
N SER A 340 0.20 -27.59 26.52
CA SER A 340 0.67 -28.96 26.32
C SER A 340 1.80 -29.37 27.26
N GLY A 341 2.23 -28.50 28.19
CA GLY A 341 3.34 -28.72 29.12
C GLY A 341 4.73 -28.73 28.46
N ARG A 342 4.80 -29.00 27.15
CA ARG A 342 6.01 -28.97 26.30
C ARG A 342 5.63 -28.52 24.90
N LEU A 343 6.60 -27.95 24.17
CA LEU A 343 6.45 -27.69 22.73
C LEU A 343 6.45 -29.03 21.99
N ASN A 344 5.31 -29.41 21.43
CA ASN A 344 5.18 -30.70 20.76
C ASN A 344 5.56 -30.60 19.28
N PHE A 345 6.72 -31.15 18.92
CA PHE A 345 7.23 -31.17 17.55
C PHE A 345 7.27 -32.58 16.96
N THR A 346 6.87 -33.61 17.70
CA THR A 346 6.97 -35.01 17.28
C THR A 346 5.58 -35.62 17.10
N GLY A 347 5.49 -36.74 16.36
CA GLY A 347 4.22 -37.44 16.15
C GLY A 347 3.32 -36.86 15.03
N HIS A 348 3.83 -35.95 14.20
CA HIS A 348 3.10 -35.40 13.06
C HIS A 348 3.67 -35.87 11.72
N GLY A 349 2.79 -36.31 10.81
CA GLY A 349 3.18 -36.77 9.47
C GLY A 349 3.59 -35.65 8.51
N MET A 350 4.09 -36.02 7.33
CA MET A 350 4.57 -35.08 6.30
C MET A 350 3.53 -34.04 5.87
N ALA A 351 2.25 -34.44 5.78
CA ALA A 351 1.15 -33.54 5.41
C ALA A 351 1.02 -32.34 6.37
N PHE A 352 1.19 -32.56 7.68
CA PHE A 352 1.15 -31.51 8.68
C PHE A 352 2.27 -30.48 8.46
N TRP A 353 3.50 -30.95 8.21
CA TRP A 353 4.65 -30.07 7.99
C TRP A 353 4.57 -29.31 6.68
N LEU A 354 4.00 -29.91 5.63
CA LEU A 354 3.70 -29.21 4.39
C LEU A 354 2.68 -28.10 4.60
N ASP A 355 1.59 -28.37 5.33
CA ASP A 355 0.62 -27.33 5.70
C ASP A 355 1.24 -26.21 6.55
N MET A 356 2.09 -26.58 7.52
CA MET A 356 2.82 -25.63 8.35
C MET A 356 3.76 -24.75 7.51
N LEU A 357 4.50 -25.35 6.57
CA LEU A 357 5.38 -24.61 5.67
C LEU A 357 4.59 -23.67 4.77
N ILE A 358 3.49 -24.12 4.19
CA ILE A 358 2.65 -23.28 3.32
C ILE A 358 2.06 -22.11 4.10
N ILE A 359 1.50 -22.35 5.30
CA ILE A 359 0.88 -21.28 6.10
C ILE A 359 1.91 -20.29 6.66
N SER A 360 3.16 -20.71 6.88
CA SER A 360 4.23 -19.82 7.33
C SER A 360 4.87 -19.04 6.18
N VAL A 361 5.18 -19.70 5.06
CA VAL A 361 5.91 -19.07 3.94
C VAL A 361 4.96 -18.37 2.97
N ALA A 362 4.03 -19.11 2.36
CA ALA A 362 3.15 -18.55 1.34
C ALA A 362 2.13 -17.56 1.94
N VAL A 363 1.57 -17.89 3.10
CA VAL A 363 0.58 -17.03 3.76
C VAL A 363 1.26 -16.01 4.67
N GLY A 364 2.10 -16.46 5.60
CA GLY A 364 2.73 -15.59 6.59
C GLY A 364 3.75 -14.60 6.02
N ALA A 365 4.77 -15.10 5.31
CA ALA A 365 5.84 -14.27 4.77
C ALA A 365 5.41 -13.51 3.51
N TYR A 366 4.86 -14.22 2.52
CA TYR A 366 4.41 -13.61 1.26
C TYR A 366 3.06 -12.92 1.39
N GLY A 367 2.00 -13.63 1.77
CA GLY A 367 0.62 -13.10 1.79
C GLY A 367 0.47 -11.88 2.69
N THR A 368 0.77 -12.02 3.99
CA THR A 368 0.68 -10.94 4.98
C THR A 368 1.69 -9.84 4.67
N GLY A 369 2.89 -10.20 4.19
CA GLY A 369 3.89 -9.24 3.77
C GLY A 369 3.40 -8.34 2.64
N MET A 370 2.89 -8.94 1.56
CA MET A 370 2.34 -8.21 0.43
C MET A 370 1.13 -7.38 0.84
N TYR A 371 0.26 -7.92 1.70
CA TYR A 371 -0.89 -7.19 2.25
C TYR A 371 -0.46 -5.92 2.98
N PHE A 372 0.49 -5.98 3.91
CA PHE A 372 0.95 -4.79 4.63
C PHE A 372 1.72 -3.83 3.72
N TYR A 373 2.56 -4.36 2.82
CA TYR A 373 3.29 -3.55 1.85
C TYR A 373 2.34 -2.76 0.93
N ALA A 374 1.32 -3.44 0.39
CA ALA A 374 0.30 -2.83 -0.45
C ALA A 374 -0.58 -1.87 0.34
N SER A 375 -0.96 -2.20 1.57
CA SER A 375 -1.73 -1.31 2.46
C SER A 375 -0.98 -0.02 2.80
N LYS A 376 0.35 -0.06 2.91
CA LYS A 376 1.17 1.15 3.03
C LYS A 376 1.12 2.01 1.76
N LYS A 377 1.16 1.40 0.58
CA LYS A 377 1.16 2.09 -0.73
C LYS A 377 -0.20 2.61 -1.19
N LEU A 378 -1.25 1.80 -1.05
CA LEU A 378 -2.61 2.07 -1.53
C LEU A 378 -3.49 2.79 -0.50
N GLY A 379 -3.07 2.80 0.76
CA GLY A 379 -3.89 3.25 1.90
C GLY A 379 -4.62 2.10 2.59
N ALA A 380 -4.96 2.26 3.87
CA ALA A 380 -5.59 1.19 4.67
C ALA A 380 -6.95 0.76 4.11
N ASN A 381 -7.78 1.70 3.64
CA ASN A 381 -9.10 1.37 3.12
C ASN A 381 -9.03 0.57 1.81
N ARG A 382 -8.28 1.05 0.81
CA ARG A 382 -8.09 0.34 -0.47
C ARG A 382 -7.35 -0.98 -0.28
N GLY A 383 -6.31 -1.01 0.56
CA GLY A 383 -5.54 -2.22 0.85
C GLY A 383 -6.35 -3.30 1.57
N SER A 384 -7.14 -2.93 2.59
CA SER A 384 -8.01 -3.87 3.30
C SER A 384 -9.10 -4.44 2.39
N ALA A 385 -9.66 -3.65 1.47
CA ALA A 385 -10.70 -4.11 0.54
C ALA A 385 -10.30 -5.32 -0.33
N PHE A 386 -9.00 -5.59 -0.55
CA PHE A 386 -8.57 -6.83 -1.22
C PHE A 386 -8.97 -8.09 -0.44
N THR A 387 -9.15 -8.00 0.88
CA THR A 387 -9.59 -9.14 1.68
C THR A 387 -10.98 -9.65 1.29
N TYR A 388 -11.80 -8.84 0.60
CA TYR A 388 -13.03 -9.31 -0.04
C TYR A 388 -12.84 -10.37 -1.13
N LEU A 389 -11.62 -10.58 -1.64
CA LEU A 389 -11.31 -11.65 -2.58
C LEU A 389 -11.04 -12.99 -1.88
N VAL A 390 -10.75 -12.98 -0.58
CA VAL A 390 -10.39 -14.19 0.20
C VAL A 390 -11.55 -15.18 0.30
N PRO A 391 -12.82 -14.79 0.49
CA PRO A 391 -13.91 -15.74 0.55
C PRO A 391 -14.06 -16.56 -0.73
N ALA A 392 -13.92 -15.91 -1.89
CA ALA A 392 -14.03 -16.59 -3.17
C ALA A 392 -12.96 -17.69 -3.33
N SER A 393 -11.71 -17.38 -2.96
CA SER A 393 -10.63 -18.39 -2.98
C SER A 393 -10.79 -19.45 -1.89
N ALA A 394 -11.22 -19.06 -0.68
CA ALA A 394 -11.48 -19.98 0.42
C ALA A 394 -12.54 -21.03 0.04
N ILE A 395 -13.67 -20.60 -0.51
CA ILE A 395 -14.77 -21.49 -0.96
C ILE A 395 -14.28 -22.50 -1.99
N ILE A 396 -13.49 -22.05 -2.97
CA ILE A 396 -12.92 -22.92 -4.01
C ILE A 396 -12.02 -23.98 -3.37
N PHE A 397 -11.12 -23.58 -2.48
CA PHE A 397 -10.20 -24.52 -1.83
C PHE A 397 -10.89 -25.46 -0.83
N THR A 398 -11.88 -24.99 -0.08
CA THR A 398 -12.64 -25.85 0.85
C THR A 398 -13.47 -26.88 0.07
N TRP A 399 -14.07 -26.48 -1.06
CA TRP A 399 -14.84 -27.41 -1.89
C TRP A 399 -13.95 -28.50 -2.51
N ILE A 400 -12.82 -28.13 -3.10
CA ILE A 400 -11.92 -29.08 -3.78
C ILE A 400 -11.19 -29.98 -2.78
N ILE A 401 -10.72 -29.43 -1.65
CA ILE A 401 -9.78 -30.14 -0.76
C ILE A 401 -10.48 -30.78 0.44
N LEU A 402 -11.50 -30.12 1.00
CA LEU A 402 -12.25 -30.64 2.15
C LEU A 402 -13.58 -31.30 1.74
N GLY A 403 -13.99 -31.16 0.48
CA GLY A 403 -15.29 -31.66 0.02
C GLY A 403 -16.48 -30.85 0.54
N GLU A 404 -16.24 -29.66 1.13
CA GLU A 404 -17.30 -28.81 1.66
C GLU A 404 -18.11 -28.19 0.50
N THR A 405 -19.32 -28.68 0.25
CA THR A 405 -20.19 -28.14 -0.81
C THR A 405 -20.68 -26.73 -0.44
N PRO A 406 -20.38 -25.70 -1.25
CA PRO A 406 -20.82 -24.35 -0.94
C PRO A 406 -22.33 -24.23 -1.12
N ARG A 407 -22.99 -23.61 -0.13
CA ARG A 407 -24.41 -23.25 -0.24
C ARG A 407 -24.58 -22.11 -1.23
N LEU A 408 -25.77 -21.99 -1.82
CA LEU A 408 -26.10 -20.91 -2.74
C LEU A 408 -25.88 -19.52 -2.12
N LEU A 409 -26.27 -19.35 -0.84
CA LEU A 409 -26.03 -18.12 -0.09
C LEU A 409 -24.54 -17.79 0.04
N THR A 410 -23.70 -18.80 0.25
CA THR A 410 -22.23 -18.67 0.32
C THR A 410 -21.64 -18.17 -0.99
N LEU A 411 -22.15 -18.66 -2.13
CA LEU A 411 -21.74 -18.21 -3.46
C LEU A 411 -22.18 -16.77 -3.74
N LEU A 412 -23.43 -16.42 -3.40
CA LEU A 412 -23.97 -15.07 -3.59
C LEU A 412 -23.21 -14.03 -2.75
N GLY A 413 -22.91 -14.35 -1.49
CA GLY A 413 -22.13 -13.48 -0.62
C GLY A 413 -20.68 -13.32 -1.08
N GLY A 414 -20.07 -14.39 -1.61
CA GLY A 414 -18.77 -14.31 -2.28
C GLY A 414 -18.79 -13.37 -3.49
N LEU A 415 -19.83 -13.45 -4.33
CA LEU A 415 -20.00 -12.56 -5.48
C LEU A 415 -20.17 -11.09 -5.05
N LEU A 416 -20.97 -10.82 -4.03
CA LEU A 416 -21.15 -9.48 -3.46
C LEU A 416 -19.83 -8.90 -2.91
N ALA A 417 -19.01 -9.71 -2.26
CA ALA A 417 -17.69 -9.28 -1.78
C ALA A 417 -16.78 -8.87 -2.95
N VAL A 418 -16.77 -9.64 -4.05
CA VAL A 418 -16.02 -9.28 -5.26
C VAL A 418 -16.53 -7.97 -5.88
N ILE A 419 -17.85 -7.75 -5.92
CA ILE A 419 -18.44 -6.49 -6.39
C ILE A 419 -17.99 -5.32 -5.50
N ALA A 420 -18.02 -5.48 -4.17
CA ALA A 420 -17.55 -4.46 -3.23
C ALA A 420 -16.07 -4.12 -3.45
N PHE A 421 -15.21 -5.13 -3.67
CA PHE A 421 -13.81 -4.93 -4.04
C PHE A 421 -13.65 -4.08 -5.31
N VAL A 422 -14.41 -4.39 -6.37
CA VAL A 422 -14.33 -3.69 -7.66
C VAL A 422 -14.74 -2.22 -7.51
N ILE A 423 -15.82 -1.95 -6.76
CA ILE A 423 -16.29 -0.58 -6.51
C ILE A 423 -15.23 0.25 -5.78
N ILE A 424 -14.63 -0.30 -4.72
CA ILE A 424 -13.66 0.43 -3.89
C ILE A 424 -12.36 0.73 -4.65
N ASN A 425 -11.88 -0.21 -5.48
CA ASN A 425 -10.57 -0.10 -6.11
C ASN A 425 -10.59 0.50 -7.54
N PHE A 426 -11.62 0.24 -8.35
CA PHE A 426 -11.63 0.66 -9.76
C PHE A 426 -12.55 1.86 -10.06
N ARG A 427 -13.70 1.99 -9.38
CA ARG A 427 -14.61 3.13 -9.64
C ARG A 427 -14.23 4.40 -8.88
N GLY A 428 -13.21 4.34 -8.01
CA GLY A 428 -12.66 5.48 -7.29
C GLY A 428 -11.68 6.36 -8.08
N GLU A 429 -11.37 6.04 -9.34
CA GLU A 429 -10.50 6.86 -10.21
C GLU A 429 -11.28 7.78 -11.18
N ALA A 430 -12.61 7.63 -11.28
CA ALA A 430 -13.43 8.33 -12.27
C ALA A 430 -13.98 9.70 -11.82
N GLY A 431 -13.39 10.32 -10.80
CA GLY A 431 -13.82 11.63 -10.33
C GLY A 431 -12.72 12.30 -9.54
N ASP A 432 -11.90 13.03 -10.28
CA ASP A 432 -11.28 14.33 -9.94
C ASP A 432 -10.96 15.04 -11.26
#